data_AF-A0A4S8IGT3-F1
#
_entry.id   AF-A0A4S8IGT3-F1
#
_cell.length_a   1.000
_cell.length_b   1.000
_cell.length_c   1.000
_cell.angle_alpha   90.00
_cell.angle_beta   90.00
_cell.angle_gamma   90.00
#
_symmetry.space_group_name_H-M   'P 1'
#
loop_
_entity.id
_entity.type
_entity.pdbx_description
1 polymer ?
#
loop_
_entity_poly.entity_id
_entity_poly.type
_entity_poly.pdbx_seq_one_letter_code
_entity_poly.pdbx_strand_id
1 'polypeptide(L)'
;MRLIQQDYGEVVGRDRRNLSPALNLFYGLALAEALIFLMEKAYWSWRISFCKLLEKVSRECDLGEVSIRRFFYDTYSKCIEGSVFDGLKMNLVTFAEELLVSELRDEQLIGVRVLHKLATIDRFSLDTLRKIGSSTRTIERLVEMLNWKNTGEEEEIRMRAAEIVSTLAEKRRNVLRVAAIPGAMEALSSLLVVDDSSDFNLLGLSILEKLASDHEDCWKIGNTRDLLPKIIDLTSASKTLLRNDHAAESQIRTVMSSLQVLKKLVSTTGYIGQILRQEVSEIVFTVSNIREILQRGESHMVLQSWESRS
;
A
#
# COMPACT_ATOMS: atom_id res chain seq x y z
N MET A 1 33.19 -5.27 -40.94
CA MET A 1 33.37 -3.82 -41.17
C MET A 1 33.12 -3.53 -42.66
N ARG A 2 31.87 -3.67 -43.13
CA ARG A 2 31.54 -3.63 -44.58
C ARG A 2 31.70 -2.23 -45.22
N LEU A 3 31.58 -1.17 -44.42
CA LEU A 3 31.83 0.23 -44.85
C LEU A 3 33.27 0.48 -45.28
N ILE A 4 34.24 -0.24 -44.72
CA ILE A 4 35.67 -0.09 -45.05
C ILE A 4 36.09 -1.06 -46.16
N GLN A 5 35.50 -2.25 -46.21
CA GLN A 5 35.83 -3.26 -47.21
C GLN A 5 35.05 -3.07 -48.53
N GLN A 6 33.95 -2.29 -48.55
CA GLN A 6 33.07 -2.03 -49.70
C GLN A 6 32.65 -3.29 -50.49
N ASP A 7 32.70 -4.46 -49.86
CA ASP A 7 32.40 -5.73 -50.50
C ASP A 7 30.90 -6.02 -50.37
N TYR A 8 30.13 -5.38 -51.25
CA TYR A 8 28.67 -5.37 -51.21
C TYR A 8 28.02 -6.55 -51.96
N GLY A 9 28.81 -7.55 -52.39
CA GLY A 9 28.34 -8.69 -53.16
C GLY A 9 28.03 -8.32 -54.62
N GLU A 10 28.46 -9.16 -55.56
CA GLU A 10 28.16 -8.94 -56.98
C GLU A 10 26.69 -9.21 -57.29
N VAL A 11 25.91 -8.15 -57.42
CA VAL A 11 24.55 -8.23 -57.97
C VAL A 11 24.63 -8.08 -59.50
N VAL A 12 24.31 -9.17 -60.20
CA VAL A 12 24.25 -9.24 -61.66
C VAL A 12 22.94 -8.63 -62.16
N GLY A 13 23.04 -7.50 -62.87
CA GLY A 13 21.95 -6.93 -63.68
C GLY A 13 21.36 -5.61 -63.18
N ARG A 14 21.51 -4.55 -64.02
CA ARG A 14 20.84 -3.23 -64.02
C ARG A 14 20.63 -2.53 -62.66
N ASP A 15 21.67 -1.83 -62.18
CA ASP A 15 21.68 -0.44 -61.64
C ASP A 15 22.89 -0.17 -60.71
N ARG A 16 24.11 -0.44 -61.19
CA ARG A 16 25.35 -0.24 -60.41
C ARG A 16 25.66 1.22 -60.05
N ARG A 17 25.15 2.22 -60.79
CA ARG A 17 25.56 3.64 -60.60
C ARG A 17 25.12 4.20 -59.26
N ASN A 18 23.92 3.85 -58.82
CA ASN A 18 23.34 4.39 -57.59
C ASN A 18 23.44 3.41 -56.41
N LEU A 19 23.77 2.14 -56.67
CA LEU A 19 23.84 1.09 -55.64
C LEU A 19 24.95 1.33 -54.61
N SER A 20 26.18 1.61 -55.06
CA SER A 20 27.31 1.87 -54.15
C SER A 20 27.13 3.16 -53.32
N PRO A 21 26.71 4.30 -53.91
CA PRO A 21 26.33 5.48 -53.15
C PRO A 21 25.19 5.22 -52.16
N ALA A 22 24.15 4.49 -52.56
CA ALA A 22 23.01 4.19 -51.71
C ALA A 22 23.38 3.27 -50.54
N LEU A 23 24.22 2.27 -50.74
CA LEU A 23 24.70 1.39 -49.67
C LEU A 23 25.60 2.14 -48.68
N ASN A 24 26.49 3.00 -49.17
CA ASN A 24 27.31 3.85 -48.30
C ASN A 24 26.45 4.80 -47.47
N LEU A 25 25.37 5.35 -48.05
CA LEU A 25 24.44 6.23 -47.35
C LEU A 25 23.61 5.44 -46.34
N PHE A 26 23.11 4.25 -46.69
CA PHE A 26 22.37 3.37 -45.79
C PHE A 26 23.21 2.91 -44.60
N TYR A 27 24.41 2.38 -44.85
CA TYR A 27 25.29 1.94 -43.76
C TYR A 27 25.85 3.11 -42.95
N GLY A 28 26.11 4.25 -43.58
CA GLY A 28 26.48 5.49 -42.89
C GLY A 28 25.37 5.98 -41.96
N LEU A 29 24.11 5.93 -42.42
CA LEU A 29 22.95 6.29 -41.61
C LEU A 29 22.73 5.30 -40.46
N ALA A 30 22.80 3.99 -40.73
CA ALA A 30 22.68 2.96 -39.69
C ALA A 30 23.80 3.06 -38.63
N LEU A 31 25.03 3.40 -39.05
CA LEU A 31 26.14 3.66 -38.13
C LEU A 31 25.88 4.93 -37.30
N ALA A 32 25.40 6.00 -37.93
CA ALA A 32 25.06 7.24 -37.24
C ALA A 32 23.93 7.03 -36.23
N GLU A 33 22.88 6.29 -36.59
CA GLU A 33 21.77 5.92 -35.70
C GLU A 33 22.27 5.09 -34.52
N ALA A 34 23.11 4.07 -34.76
CA ALA A 34 23.72 3.28 -33.70
C ALA A 34 24.63 4.12 -32.78
N LEU A 35 25.40 5.05 -33.34
CA LEU A 35 26.26 5.96 -32.57
C LEU A 35 25.45 6.96 -31.75
N ILE A 36 24.36 7.50 -32.28
CA ILE A 36 23.43 8.38 -31.56
C ILE A 36 22.80 7.61 -30.40
N PHE A 37 22.32 6.39 -30.64
CA PHE A 37 21.76 5.54 -29.59
C PHE A 37 22.78 5.21 -28.50
N LEU A 38 24.03 4.88 -28.88
CA LEU A 38 25.11 4.64 -27.91
C LEU A 38 25.50 5.90 -27.13
N MET A 39 25.56 7.06 -27.80
CA MET A 39 25.80 8.36 -27.15
C MET A 39 24.68 8.73 -26.19
N GLU A 40 23.42 8.47 -26.56
CA GLU A 40 22.27 8.70 -25.70
C GLU A 40 22.32 7.79 -24.47
N LYS A 41 22.59 6.49 -24.66
CA LYS A 41 22.76 5.52 -23.57
C LYS A 41 23.92 5.89 -22.65
N ALA A 42 25.05 6.31 -23.22
CA ALA A 42 26.22 6.77 -22.46
C ALA A 42 25.94 8.08 -21.70
N TYR A 43 25.23 9.02 -22.34
CA TYR A 43 24.79 10.26 -21.71
C TYR A 43 23.82 10.01 -20.57
N TRP A 44 22.84 9.12 -20.71
CA TRP A 44 21.93 8.74 -19.63
C TRP A 44 22.65 8.00 -18.50
N SER A 45 23.52 7.03 -18.84
CA SER A 45 24.35 6.34 -17.85
C SER A 45 25.22 7.32 -17.07
N TRP A 46 25.82 8.29 -17.75
CA TRP A 46 26.59 9.37 -17.11
C TRP A 46 25.68 10.27 -16.29
N ARG A 47 24.55 10.76 -16.82
CA ARG A 47 23.65 11.69 -16.13
C ARG A 47 23.05 11.07 -14.87
N ILE A 48 22.65 9.81 -14.93
CA ILE A 48 22.17 9.03 -13.77
C ILE A 48 23.29 8.86 -12.74
N SER A 49 24.52 8.58 -13.19
CA SER A 49 25.67 8.35 -12.31
C SER A 49 26.32 9.63 -11.76
N PHE A 50 26.23 10.77 -12.46
CA PHE A 50 27.04 11.97 -12.21
C PHE A 50 26.20 13.18 -11.77
N CYS A 51 24.92 13.29 -12.15
CA CYS A 51 24.10 14.44 -11.75
C CYS A 51 23.55 14.35 -10.31
N LYS A 52 23.88 13.30 -9.54
CA LYS A 52 23.33 13.06 -8.21
C LYS A 52 21.80 13.17 -8.18
N LEU A 53 21.12 13.03 -9.32
CA LEU A 53 19.67 13.18 -9.41
C LEU A 53 19.00 12.00 -8.70
N LEU A 54 19.57 10.80 -8.88
CA LEU A 54 19.21 9.60 -8.15
C LEU A 54 19.43 9.80 -6.64
N GLU A 55 20.58 10.38 -6.26
CA GLU A 55 20.91 10.68 -4.86
C GLU A 55 20.01 11.77 -4.27
N LYS A 56 19.60 12.77 -5.05
CA LYS A 56 18.71 13.86 -4.64
C LYS A 56 17.28 13.36 -4.47
N VAL A 57 16.74 12.60 -5.42
CA VAL A 57 15.40 12.00 -5.31
C VAL A 57 15.39 10.90 -4.24
N SER A 58 16.47 10.13 -4.13
CA SER A 58 16.67 9.16 -3.04
C SER A 58 16.68 9.86 -1.70
N ARG A 59 17.37 11.01 -1.55
CA ARG A 59 17.35 11.79 -0.31
C ARG A 59 16.01 12.48 -0.03
N GLU A 60 15.37 13.06 -1.05
CA GLU A 60 14.11 13.79 -0.90
C GLU A 60 12.93 12.87 -0.61
N CYS A 61 12.93 11.66 -1.18
CA CYS A 61 11.86 10.68 -0.97
C CYS A 61 12.27 9.58 0.00
N ASP A 62 13.53 9.53 0.45
CA ASP A 62 14.12 8.43 1.22
C ASP A 62 13.79 7.05 0.59
N LEU A 63 13.90 7.01 -0.74
CA LEU A 63 13.66 5.83 -1.56
C LEU A 63 15.00 5.17 -1.89
N GLY A 64 15.04 3.84 -1.77
CA GLY A 64 16.23 3.06 -2.11
C GLY A 64 16.68 3.29 -3.55
N GLU A 65 17.99 3.33 -3.76
CA GLU A 65 18.61 3.57 -5.07
C GLU A 65 18.07 2.59 -6.15
N VAL A 66 17.80 1.34 -5.73
CA VAL A 66 17.26 0.28 -6.57
C VAL A 66 15.87 0.64 -7.13
N SER A 67 14.97 1.18 -6.30
CA SER A 67 13.61 1.54 -6.71
C SER A 67 13.60 2.67 -7.74
N ILE A 68 14.45 3.69 -7.53
CA ILE A 68 14.53 4.83 -8.45
C ILE A 68 15.21 4.42 -9.75
N ARG A 69 16.29 3.64 -9.68
CA ARG A 69 16.96 3.10 -10.87
C ARG A 69 15.98 2.28 -11.71
N ARG A 70 15.18 1.43 -11.06
CA ARG A 70 14.14 0.63 -11.71
C ARG A 70 13.08 1.50 -12.37
N PHE A 71 12.59 2.55 -11.69
CA PHE A 71 11.65 3.52 -12.27
C PHE A 71 12.19 4.15 -13.57
N PHE A 72 13.46 4.57 -13.58
CA PHE A 72 14.07 5.15 -14.78
C PHE A 72 14.17 4.16 -15.93
N TYR A 73 14.62 2.93 -15.67
CA TYR A 73 14.71 1.90 -16.70
C TYR A 73 13.33 1.51 -17.25
N ASP A 74 12.32 1.38 -16.39
CA ASP A 74 10.96 1.06 -16.78
C ASP A 74 10.34 2.18 -17.64
N THR A 75 10.46 3.43 -17.18
CA THR A 75 9.99 4.60 -17.94
C THR A 75 10.68 4.70 -19.30
N TYR A 76 11.99 4.44 -19.36
CA TYR A 76 12.76 4.47 -20.60
C TYR A 76 12.41 3.32 -21.55
N SER A 77 12.24 2.10 -21.04
CA SER A 77 11.78 0.96 -21.83
C SER A 77 10.41 1.25 -22.46
N LYS A 78 9.46 1.82 -21.70
CA LYS A 78 8.17 2.23 -22.23
C LYS A 78 8.26 3.31 -23.32
N CYS A 79 9.19 4.26 -23.18
CA CYS A 79 9.44 5.24 -24.24
C CYS A 79 9.89 4.60 -25.55
N ILE A 80 10.71 3.54 -25.48
CA ILE A 80 11.25 2.84 -26.66
C ILE A 80 10.20 1.90 -27.26
N GLU A 81 9.53 1.12 -26.42
CA GLU A 81 8.58 0.09 -26.87
C GLU A 81 7.25 0.70 -27.37
N GLY A 82 6.82 1.79 -26.74
CA GLY A 82 5.62 2.53 -27.12
C GLY A 82 5.99 3.88 -27.73
N SER A 83 5.65 4.95 -27.01
CA SER A 83 5.91 6.32 -27.40
C SER A 83 6.54 7.12 -26.25
N VAL A 84 7.19 8.23 -26.58
CA VAL A 84 7.70 9.19 -25.58
C VAL A 84 6.58 9.67 -24.64
N PHE A 85 5.33 9.72 -25.10
CA PHE A 85 4.19 10.11 -24.28
C PHE A 85 3.85 9.08 -23.21
N ASP A 86 4.12 7.79 -23.46
CA ASP A 86 3.88 6.73 -22.49
C ASP A 86 4.84 6.85 -21.30
N GLY A 87 6.11 7.17 -21.56
CA GLY A 87 7.04 7.49 -20.49
C GLY A 87 6.76 8.82 -19.79
N LEU A 88 6.30 9.86 -20.51
CA LEU A 88 5.92 11.14 -19.88
C LEU A 88 4.69 11.02 -18.97
N LYS A 89 3.77 10.11 -19.28
CA LYS A 89 2.59 9.82 -18.44
C LYS A 89 2.97 9.03 -17.19
N MET A 90 4.10 8.31 -17.21
CA MET A 90 4.57 7.51 -16.10
C MET A 90 5.10 8.40 -14.98
N ASN A 91 4.45 8.31 -13.82
CA ASN A 91 4.94 8.93 -12.60
C ASN A 91 5.18 7.87 -11.52
N LEU A 92 5.85 8.26 -10.45
CA LEU A 92 6.29 7.32 -9.43
C LEU A 92 5.13 6.57 -8.75
N VAL A 93 3.94 7.20 -8.67
CA VAL A 93 2.72 6.54 -8.20
C VAL A 93 2.21 5.51 -9.20
N THR A 94 2.10 5.84 -10.50
CA THR A 94 1.67 4.86 -11.52
C THR A 94 2.65 3.71 -11.65
N PHE A 95 3.95 3.98 -11.59
CA PHE A 95 4.98 2.95 -11.54
C PHE A 95 4.75 1.99 -10.37
N ALA A 96 4.53 2.53 -9.18
CA ALA A 96 4.32 1.71 -7.99
C ALA A 96 2.97 0.97 -8.00
N GLU A 97 1.91 1.56 -8.60
CA GLU A 97 0.63 0.89 -8.85
C GLU A 97 0.79 -0.31 -9.80
N GLU A 98 1.61 -0.18 -10.85
CA GLU A 98 1.87 -1.30 -11.75
C GLU A 98 2.68 -2.41 -11.08
N LEU A 99 3.71 -2.05 -10.31
CA LEU A 99 4.51 -3.02 -9.55
C LEU A 99 3.70 -3.76 -8.48
N LEU A 100 2.75 -3.08 -7.81
CA LEU A 100 1.86 -3.72 -6.84
C LEU A 100 1.02 -4.85 -7.44
N VAL A 101 0.64 -4.69 -8.71
CA VAL A 101 -0.25 -5.61 -9.41
C VAL A 101 0.53 -6.70 -10.15
N SER A 102 1.85 -6.58 -10.25
CA SER A 102 2.70 -7.64 -10.77
C SER A 102 2.55 -8.93 -9.96
N GLU A 103 2.90 -10.07 -10.56
CA GLU A 103 2.92 -11.37 -9.88
C GLU A 103 4.21 -11.59 -9.07
N LEU A 104 5.25 -10.78 -9.33
CA LEU A 104 6.56 -10.92 -8.70
C LEU A 104 6.63 -10.22 -7.34
N ARG A 105 7.10 -10.93 -6.31
CA ARG A 105 7.17 -10.40 -4.93
C ARG A 105 8.12 -9.23 -4.77
N ASP A 106 9.29 -9.29 -5.39
CA ASP A 106 10.27 -8.19 -5.34
C ASP A 106 9.68 -6.91 -5.94
N GLU A 107 8.82 -7.06 -6.95
CA GLU A 107 8.11 -5.93 -7.59
C GLU A 107 7.06 -5.37 -6.64
N GLN A 108 6.23 -6.23 -6.06
CA GLN A 108 5.21 -5.84 -5.08
C GLN A 108 5.83 -5.13 -3.87
N LEU A 109 6.97 -5.62 -3.37
CA LEU A 109 7.72 -4.99 -2.27
C LEU A 109 8.21 -3.60 -2.64
N ILE A 110 8.78 -3.43 -3.83
CA ILE A 110 9.21 -2.11 -4.32
C ILE A 110 7.99 -1.19 -4.48
N GLY A 111 6.91 -1.69 -5.07
CA GLY A 111 5.67 -0.93 -5.29
C GLY A 111 5.05 -0.44 -3.99
N VAL A 112 4.82 -1.33 -3.02
CA VAL A 112 4.22 -0.96 -1.73
C VAL A 112 5.13 -0.01 -0.95
N ARG A 113 6.46 -0.20 -0.98
CA ARG A 113 7.41 0.68 -0.28
C ARG A 113 7.40 2.08 -0.88
N VAL A 114 7.38 2.19 -2.21
CA VAL A 114 7.29 3.48 -2.91
C VAL A 114 5.97 4.19 -2.59
N LEU A 115 4.83 3.49 -2.67
CA LEU A 115 3.54 4.08 -2.35
C LEU A 115 3.43 4.50 -0.89
N HIS A 116 3.87 3.65 0.05
CA HIS A 116 3.87 3.96 1.47
C HIS A 116 4.65 5.25 1.72
N LYS A 117 5.89 5.33 1.19
CA LYS A 117 6.75 6.49 1.40
C LYS A 117 6.15 7.79 0.83
N LEU A 118 5.57 7.72 -0.37
CA LEU A 118 4.88 8.86 -0.97
C LEU A 118 3.60 9.25 -0.23
N ALA A 119 2.92 8.30 0.41
CA ALA A 119 1.77 8.55 1.26
C ALA A 119 2.14 9.16 2.62
N THR A 120 3.35 8.89 3.14
CA THR A 120 3.83 9.46 4.42
C THR A 120 4.42 10.87 4.27
N ILE A 121 5.00 11.21 3.11
CA ILE A 121 5.63 12.52 2.91
C ILE A 121 4.54 13.58 2.69
N ASP A 122 4.39 14.54 3.61
CA ASP A 122 3.36 15.60 3.59
C ASP A 122 3.21 16.32 2.23
N ARG A 123 4.33 16.56 1.55
CA ARG A 123 4.35 17.23 0.24
C ARG A 123 3.63 16.42 -0.86
N PHE A 124 3.64 15.10 -0.77
CA PHE A 124 3.12 14.19 -1.80
C PHE A 124 1.91 13.38 -1.35
N SER A 125 1.64 13.32 -0.04
CA SER A 125 0.63 12.45 0.57
C SER A 125 -0.77 12.70 0.01
N LEU A 126 -1.17 13.97 -0.11
CA LEU A 126 -2.52 14.33 -0.56
C LEU A 126 -2.81 13.83 -1.97
N ASP A 127 -1.91 14.09 -2.92
CA ASP A 127 -2.06 13.70 -4.32
C ASP A 127 -1.93 12.18 -4.49
N THR A 128 -0.99 11.57 -3.76
CA THR A 128 -0.77 10.12 -3.77
C THR A 128 -2.00 9.38 -3.26
N LEU A 129 -2.53 9.74 -2.08
CA LEU A 129 -3.72 9.13 -1.51
C LEU A 129 -4.97 9.40 -2.34
N ARG A 130 -5.05 10.55 -3.01
CA ARG A 130 -6.14 10.82 -3.97
C ARG A 130 -6.07 9.89 -5.17
N LYS A 131 -4.88 9.62 -5.69
CA LYS A 131 -4.66 8.75 -6.84
C LYS A 131 -4.89 7.28 -6.48
N ILE A 132 -4.26 6.78 -5.43
CA ILE A 132 -4.49 5.41 -4.90
C ILE A 132 -5.96 5.23 -4.55
N GLY A 133 -6.54 6.17 -3.79
CA GLY A 133 -7.95 6.16 -3.39
C GLY A 133 -8.92 6.27 -4.57
N SER A 134 -8.46 6.66 -5.77
CA SER A 134 -9.25 6.67 -7.00
C SER A 134 -9.22 5.35 -7.76
N SER A 135 -8.18 4.53 -7.57
CA SER A 135 -7.95 3.26 -8.27
C SER A 135 -8.53 2.09 -7.48
N THR A 136 -9.62 1.48 -7.97
CA THR A 136 -10.21 0.29 -7.33
C THR A 136 -9.23 -0.88 -7.31
N ARG A 137 -8.51 -1.08 -8.42
CA ARG A 137 -7.53 -2.15 -8.57
C ARG A 137 -6.40 -2.06 -7.54
N THR A 138 -5.93 -0.84 -7.25
CA THR A 138 -4.88 -0.63 -6.25
C THR A 138 -5.41 -0.92 -4.84
N ILE A 139 -6.63 -0.47 -4.51
CA ILE A 139 -7.25 -0.72 -3.20
C ILE A 139 -7.50 -2.22 -3.00
N GLU A 140 -8.05 -2.90 -4.00
CA GLU A 140 -8.28 -4.36 -3.99
C GLU A 140 -6.97 -5.10 -3.71
N ARG A 141 -5.91 -4.75 -4.43
CA ARG A 141 -4.59 -5.36 -4.24
C ARG A 141 -4.00 -5.11 -2.86
N LEU A 142 -4.15 -3.90 -2.33
CA LEU A 142 -3.71 -3.57 -0.96
C LEU A 142 -4.50 -4.35 0.10
N VAL A 143 -5.81 -4.55 -0.10
CA VAL A 143 -6.65 -5.36 0.79
C VAL A 143 -6.25 -6.83 0.74
N GLU A 144 -5.96 -7.38 -0.44
CA GLU A 144 -5.43 -8.74 -0.59
C GLU A 144 -4.11 -8.93 0.17
N MET A 145 -3.21 -7.93 0.11
CA MET A 145 -1.93 -7.96 0.83
C MET A 145 -2.08 -8.02 2.35
N LEU A 146 -3.21 -7.56 2.92
CA LEU A 146 -3.49 -7.69 4.35
C LEU A 146 -3.67 -9.15 4.79
N ASN A 147 -4.01 -10.04 3.87
CA ASN A 147 -4.18 -11.48 4.12
C ASN A 147 -2.89 -12.29 3.96
N TRP A 148 -1.77 -11.66 3.62
CA TRP A 148 -0.50 -12.36 3.42
C TRP A 148 0.09 -12.82 4.74
N LYS A 149 0.98 -13.82 4.68
CA LYS A 149 1.54 -14.44 5.88
C LYS A 149 2.71 -13.61 6.41
N ASN A 150 2.90 -13.65 7.73
CA ASN A 150 4.01 -12.96 8.40
C ASN A 150 5.31 -13.77 8.29
N THR A 151 5.77 -14.04 7.06
CA THR A 151 7.01 -14.78 6.82
C THR A 151 7.93 -14.02 5.89
N GLY A 152 9.06 -13.55 6.41
CA GLY A 152 10.09 -12.86 5.63
C GLY A 152 9.60 -11.52 5.07
N GLU A 153 9.80 -11.29 3.77
CA GLU A 153 9.43 -10.04 3.09
C GLU A 153 7.91 -9.81 3.04
N GLU A 154 7.09 -10.87 3.16
CA GLU A 154 5.63 -10.75 3.17
C GLU A 154 5.12 -9.98 4.40
N GLU A 155 5.85 -10.02 5.52
CA GLU A 155 5.50 -9.23 6.72
C GLU A 155 5.67 -7.73 6.46
N GLU A 156 6.77 -7.31 5.82
CA GLU A 156 6.97 -5.91 5.46
C GLU A 156 5.89 -5.45 4.48
N ILE A 157 5.58 -6.25 3.46
CA ILE A 157 4.56 -5.91 2.47
C ILE A 157 3.19 -5.74 3.15
N ARG A 158 2.82 -6.71 4.00
CA ARG A 158 1.58 -6.69 4.76
C ARG A 158 1.51 -5.46 5.66
N MET A 159 2.61 -5.12 6.34
CA MET A 159 2.69 -3.96 7.23
C MET A 159 2.49 -2.65 6.46
N ARG A 160 3.24 -2.45 5.37
CA ARG A 160 3.14 -1.25 4.53
C ARG A 160 1.76 -1.12 3.88
N ALA A 161 1.16 -2.23 3.46
CA ALA A 161 -0.20 -2.24 2.95
C ALA A 161 -1.20 -1.80 4.02
N ALA A 162 -1.10 -2.32 5.25
CA ALA A 162 -1.97 -1.94 6.35
C ALA A 162 -1.86 -0.45 6.71
N GLU A 163 -0.63 0.09 6.72
CA GLU A 163 -0.39 1.53 6.94
C GLU A 163 -1.07 2.38 5.85
N ILE A 164 -0.87 2.04 4.57
CA ILE A 164 -1.51 2.76 3.45
C ILE A 164 -3.04 2.68 3.55
N VAL A 165 -3.61 1.50 3.81
CA VAL A 165 -5.06 1.32 3.91
C VAL A 165 -5.63 2.11 5.10
N SER A 166 -4.93 2.15 6.24
CA SER A 166 -5.30 2.98 7.39
C SER A 166 -5.31 4.46 7.04
N THR A 167 -4.27 4.96 6.38
CA THR A 167 -4.20 6.37 5.94
C THR A 167 -5.28 6.68 4.89
N LEU A 168 -5.61 5.74 3.99
CA LEU A 168 -6.71 5.90 3.05
C LEU A 168 -8.05 5.99 3.78
N ALA A 169 -8.27 5.16 4.81
CA ALA A 169 -9.51 5.09 5.58
C ALA A 169 -9.84 6.37 6.35
N GLU A 170 -8.86 7.26 6.59
CA GLU A 170 -9.11 8.58 7.18
C GLU A 170 -10.11 9.42 6.36
N LYS A 171 -10.18 9.19 5.04
CA LYS A 171 -11.16 9.84 4.17
C LYS A 171 -12.40 8.97 4.02
N ARG A 172 -13.56 9.52 4.37
CA ARG A 172 -14.87 8.82 4.27
C ARG A 172 -15.13 8.19 2.89
N ARG A 173 -14.75 8.84 1.79
CA ARG A 173 -14.95 8.26 0.45
C ARG A 173 -14.11 7.00 0.23
N ASN A 174 -12.89 6.97 0.77
CA ASN A 174 -11.96 5.87 0.56
C ASN A 174 -12.32 4.69 1.46
N VAL A 175 -12.73 4.93 2.71
CA VAL A 175 -13.12 3.84 3.62
C VAL A 175 -14.30 3.05 3.08
N LEU A 176 -15.29 3.71 2.47
CA LEU A 176 -16.41 3.05 1.79
C LEU A 176 -15.95 2.18 0.60
N ARG A 177 -14.89 2.60 -0.10
CA ARG A 177 -14.32 1.80 -1.20
C ARG A 177 -13.58 0.58 -0.69
N VAL A 178 -12.87 0.71 0.44
CA VAL A 178 -12.23 -0.43 1.11
C VAL A 178 -13.30 -1.43 1.54
N ALA A 179 -14.40 -0.96 2.15
CA ALA A 179 -15.54 -1.79 2.57
C ALA A 179 -16.22 -2.53 1.41
N ALA A 180 -16.20 -1.93 0.22
CA ALA A 180 -16.81 -2.49 -0.99
C ALA A 180 -15.96 -3.60 -1.64
N ILE A 181 -14.68 -3.77 -1.25
CA ILE A 181 -13.86 -4.86 -1.75
C ILE A 181 -14.33 -6.19 -1.13
N PRO A 182 -14.64 -7.21 -1.94
CA PRO A 182 -14.96 -8.53 -1.43
C PRO A 182 -13.81 -9.09 -0.58
N GLY A 183 -14.13 -9.66 0.58
CA GLY A 183 -13.10 -10.18 1.49
C GLY A 183 -12.41 -9.14 2.37
N ALA A 184 -12.81 -7.85 2.30
CA ALA A 184 -12.17 -6.80 3.08
C ALA A 184 -12.31 -6.99 4.59
N MET A 185 -13.47 -7.45 5.07
CA MET A 185 -13.68 -7.65 6.51
C MET A 185 -12.88 -8.83 7.03
N GLU A 186 -12.76 -9.90 6.25
CA GLU A 186 -11.88 -11.04 6.52
C GLU A 186 -10.41 -10.61 6.52
N ALA A 187 -10.03 -9.73 5.59
CA ALA A 187 -8.71 -9.12 5.53
C ALA A 187 -8.40 -8.27 6.77
N LEU A 188 -9.35 -7.49 7.26
CA LEU A 188 -9.20 -6.76 8.52
C LEU A 188 -9.18 -7.69 9.73
N SER A 189 -10.00 -8.75 9.72
CA SER A 189 -9.99 -9.79 10.76
C SER A 189 -8.64 -10.51 10.86
N SER A 190 -7.94 -10.70 9.73
CA SER A 190 -6.62 -11.35 9.72
C SER A 190 -5.52 -10.47 10.35
N LEU A 191 -5.69 -9.15 10.38
CA LEU A 191 -4.79 -8.22 11.07
C LEU A 191 -4.94 -8.30 12.60
N LEU A 192 -6.11 -8.74 13.10
CA LEU A 192 -6.40 -8.80 14.52
C LEU A 192 -5.92 -10.12 15.15
N VAL A 193 -4.95 -10.01 16.05
CA VAL A 193 -4.35 -11.11 16.84
C VAL A 193 -4.59 -10.85 18.32
N VAL A 194 -5.35 -11.74 18.98
CA VAL A 194 -5.83 -11.56 20.37
C VAL A 194 -4.69 -11.60 21.40
N ASP A 195 -3.68 -12.44 21.20
CA ASP A 195 -2.61 -12.69 22.18
C ASP A 195 -1.35 -11.83 21.97
N ASP A 196 -1.35 -10.95 20.97
CA ASP A 196 -0.21 -10.10 20.63
C ASP A 196 -0.65 -8.66 20.41
N SER A 197 -0.08 -7.72 21.15
CA SER A 197 -0.32 -6.28 20.93
C SER A 197 0.59 -5.78 19.82
N SER A 198 0.28 -6.20 18.60
CA SER A 198 1.00 -5.80 17.40
C SER A 198 0.48 -4.47 16.83
N ASP A 199 1.33 -3.78 16.08
CA ASP A 199 0.92 -2.59 15.32
C ASP A 199 -0.19 -2.93 14.29
N PHE A 200 -0.26 -4.19 13.85
CA PHE A 200 -1.36 -4.68 13.01
C PHE A 200 -2.73 -4.54 13.69
N ASN A 201 -2.84 -4.84 15.00
CA ASN A 201 -4.09 -4.67 15.73
C ASN A 201 -4.54 -3.22 15.72
N LEU A 202 -3.60 -2.29 15.96
CA LEU A 202 -3.91 -0.86 16.01
C LEU A 202 -4.39 -0.34 14.64
N LEU A 203 -3.75 -0.76 13.55
CA LEU A 203 -4.17 -0.40 12.19
C LEU A 203 -5.52 -1.01 11.83
N GLY A 204 -5.71 -2.31 12.11
CA GLY A 204 -6.98 -3.01 11.86
C GLY A 204 -8.14 -2.37 12.62
N LEU A 205 -7.95 -2.11 13.92
CA LEU A 205 -8.96 -1.45 14.75
C LEU A 205 -9.22 -0.01 14.31
N SER A 206 -8.20 0.75 13.90
CA SER A 206 -8.36 2.10 13.34
C SER A 206 -9.25 2.09 12.10
N ILE A 207 -9.01 1.16 11.16
CA ILE A 207 -9.83 1.03 9.95
C ILE A 207 -11.28 0.63 10.29
N LEU A 208 -11.45 -0.36 11.16
CA LEU A 208 -12.77 -0.81 11.64
C LEU A 208 -13.52 0.31 12.35
N GLU A 209 -12.82 1.16 13.11
CA GLU A 209 -13.41 2.32 13.80
C GLU A 209 -13.92 3.37 12.80
N LYS A 210 -13.24 3.55 11.66
CA LYS A 210 -13.73 4.41 10.57
C LYS A 210 -14.93 3.79 9.85
N LEU A 211 -14.89 2.49 9.58
CA LEU A 211 -15.98 1.73 8.95
C LEU A 211 -17.26 1.73 9.79
N ALA A 212 -17.14 1.48 11.10
CA ALA A 212 -18.26 1.45 12.05
C ALA A 212 -18.98 2.82 12.22
N SER A 213 -18.58 3.85 11.48
CA SER A 213 -19.31 5.11 11.39
C SER A 213 -20.45 5.06 10.37
N ASP A 214 -20.52 4.01 9.54
CA ASP A 214 -21.60 3.76 8.59
C ASP A 214 -22.46 2.55 9.00
N HIS A 215 -23.79 2.69 8.91
CA HIS A 215 -24.73 1.66 9.36
C HIS A 215 -24.59 0.34 8.59
N GLU A 216 -24.32 0.40 7.29
CA GLU A 216 -24.19 -0.81 6.45
C GLU A 216 -22.89 -1.55 6.79
N ASP A 217 -21.82 -0.81 7.03
CA ASP A 217 -20.53 -1.38 7.37
C ASP A 217 -20.52 -1.97 8.79
N CYS A 218 -21.29 -1.41 9.74
CA CYS A 218 -21.53 -2.04 11.05
C CYS A 218 -22.12 -3.46 10.90
N TRP A 219 -23.08 -3.65 9.99
CA TRP A 219 -23.64 -4.97 9.71
C TRP A 219 -22.58 -5.92 9.16
N LYS A 220 -21.78 -5.47 8.19
CA LYS A 220 -20.69 -6.28 7.62
C LYS A 220 -19.68 -6.70 8.70
N ILE A 221 -19.31 -5.79 9.61
CA ILE A 221 -18.39 -6.09 10.70
C ILE A 221 -18.96 -7.17 11.64
N GLY A 222 -20.23 -7.02 12.06
CA GLY A 222 -20.87 -7.98 12.96
C GLY A 222 -21.05 -9.36 12.33
N ASN A 223 -21.46 -9.41 11.06
CA ASN A 223 -21.74 -10.65 10.35
C ASN A 223 -20.47 -11.37 9.84
N THR A 224 -19.29 -10.71 9.88
CA THR A 224 -18.04 -11.36 9.46
C THR A 224 -17.59 -12.36 10.50
N ARG A 225 -17.35 -13.59 10.04
CA ARG A 225 -16.97 -14.71 10.90
C ARG A 225 -15.75 -14.37 11.75
N ASP A 226 -15.85 -14.64 13.05
CA ASP A 226 -14.79 -14.47 14.06
C ASP A 226 -14.29 -13.03 14.25
N LEU A 227 -14.81 -12.02 13.51
CA LEU A 227 -14.37 -10.64 13.64
C LEU A 227 -14.92 -9.99 14.92
N LEU A 228 -16.23 -10.07 15.15
CA LEU A 228 -16.86 -9.54 16.36
C LEU A 228 -16.32 -10.18 17.65
N PRO A 229 -16.20 -11.53 17.75
CA PRO A 229 -15.54 -12.18 18.88
C PRO A 229 -14.11 -11.68 19.12
N LYS A 230 -13.27 -11.58 18.08
CA LYS A 230 -11.90 -11.05 18.20
C LYS A 230 -11.84 -9.62 18.74
N ILE A 231 -12.72 -8.74 18.27
CA ILE A 231 -12.80 -7.35 18.77
C ILE A 231 -13.10 -7.37 20.27
N ILE A 232 -14.02 -8.22 20.71
CA ILE A 232 -14.39 -8.35 22.12
C ILE A 232 -13.25 -9.00 22.93
N ASP A 233 -12.58 -10.02 22.42
CA ASP A 233 -11.44 -10.63 23.10
C ASP A 233 -10.27 -9.65 23.25
N LEU A 234 -10.05 -8.75 22.29
CA LEU A 234 -9.10 -7.63 22.40
C LEU A 234 -9.49 -6.59 23.46
N THR A 235 -10.71 -6.61 23.99
CA THR A 235 -11.09 -5.83 25.19
C THR A 235 -10.69 -6.53 26.50
N SER A 236 -10.45 -7.85 26.45
CA SER A 236 -10.23 -8.71 27.62
C SER A 236 -8.80 -8.70 28.17
N ALA A 237 -7.84 -8.14 27.41
CA ALA A 237 -6.44 -7.97 27.82
C ALA A 237 -6.27 -7.16 29.13
N SER A 238 -7.38 -6.58 29.61
CA SER A 238 -7.56 -6.04 30.95
C SER A 238 -7.05 -6.97 32.07
N LYS A 239 -7.26 -8.30 32.03
CA LYS A 239 -6.87 -9.15 33.20
C LYS A 239 -5.36 -9.18 33.50
N THR A 240 -4.51 -9.09 32.48
CA THR A 240 -3.05 -8.98 32.60
C THR A 240 -2.59 -7.53 32.79
N LEU A 241 -3.22 -6.58 32.09
CA LEU A 241 -2.98 -5.13 32.26
C LEU A 241 -3.29 -4.62 33.67
N LEU A 242 -4.35 -5.15 34.29
CA LEU A 242 -4.84 -4.74 35.60
C LEU A 242 -4.12 -5.42 36.78
N ARG A 243 -3.21 -6.37 36.51
CA ARG A 243 -2.40 -7.05 37.54
C ARG A 243 -0.97 -6.55 37.62
N ASN A 244 -0.47 -5.89 36.57
CA ASN A 244 0.90 -5.40 36.48
C ASN A 244 0.90 -3.88 36.19
N ASP A 245 1.45 -3.07 37.10
CA ASP A 245 1.66 -1.61 36.90
C ASP A 245 2.63 -1.26 35.74
N HIS A 246 3.14 -2.27 35.02
CA HIS A 246 4.03 -2.15 33.85
C HIS A 246 3.39 -2.68 32.56
N ALA A 247 2.06 -2.56 32.46
CA ALA A 247 1.32 -2.68 31.22
C ALA A 247 2.01 -1.92 30.06
N ALA A 248 2.29 -2.61 28.95
CA ALA A 248 2.85 -1.95 27.76
C ALA A 248 1.82 -0.96 27.19
N GLU A 249 2.25 0.26 26.87
CA GLU A 249 1.39 1.33 26.33
C GLU A 249 0.61 0.88 25.06
N SER A 250 1.23 0.03 24.24
CA SER A 250 0.61 -0.57 23.05
C SER A 250 -0.62 -1.43 23.36
N GLN A 251 -0.58 -2.19 24.46
CA GLN A 251 -1.71 -3.02 24.91
C GLN A 251 -2.88 -2.15 25.36
N ILE A 252 -2.60 -1.06 26.09
CA ILE A 252 -3.62 -0.09 26.51
C ILE A 252 -4.29 0.53 25.28
N ARG A 253 -3.49 0.98 24.30
CA ARG A 253 -4.02 1.55 23.05
C ARG A 253 -4.88 0.56 22.26
N THR A 254 -4.49 -0.71 22.25
CA THR A 254 -5.25 -1.78 21.58
C THR A 254 -6.60 -1.97 22.24
N VAL A 255 -6.65 -2.08 23.58
CA VAL A 255 -7.90 -2.18 24.34
C VAL A 255 -8.78 -0.93 24.14
N MET A 256 -8.20 0.27 24.16
CA MET A 256 -8.96 1.50 23.93
C MET A 256 -9.56 1.53 22.53
N SER A 257 -8.80 1.14 21.51
CA SER A 257 -9.25 1.14 20.12
C SER A 257 -10.34 0.08 19.89
N SER A 258 -10.21 -1.12 20.48
CA SER A 258 -11.22 -2.18 20.37
C SER A 258 -12.54 -1.78 21.05
N LEU A 259 -12.47 -1.13 22.21
CA LEU A 259 -13.64 -0.56 22.87
C LEU A 259 -14.31 0.53 22.02
N GLN A 260 -13.56 1.37 21.32
CA GLN A 260 -14.13 2.42 20.45
C GLN A 260 -14.93 1.81 19.30
N VAL A 261 -14.38 0.74 18.68
CA VAL A 261 -15.10 -0.03 17.66
C VAL A 261 -16.37 -0.64 18.25
N LEU A 262 -16.26 -1.33 19.40
CA LEU A 262 -17.40 -1.97 20.05
C LEU A 262 -18.49 -0.96 20.42
N LYS A 263 -18.12 0.22 20.96
CA LYS A 263 -19.04 1.32 21.26
C LYS A 263 -19.83 1.74 20.03
N LYS A 264 -19.16 1.98 18.90
CA LYS A 264 -19.84 2.36 17.65
C LYS A 264 -20.81 1.27 17.16
N LEU A 265 -20.40 0.01 17.21
CA LEU A 265 -21.26 -1.12 16.84
C LEU A 265 -22.53 -1.17 17.70
N VAL A 266 -22.41 -1.12 19.04
CA VAL A 266 -23.58 -1.21 19.94
C VAL A 266 -24.45 0.05 19.95
N SER A 267 -23.87 1.21 19.64
CA SER A 267 -24.58 2.49 19.47
C SER A 267 -25.33 2.60 18.14
N THR A 268 -25.14 1.65 17.22
CA THR A 268 -25.90 1.60 15.95
C THR A 268 -27.40 1.53 16.25
N THR A 269 -28.20 2.35 15.59
CA THR A 269 -29.66 2.40 15.76
C THR A 269 -30.37 1.48 14.77
N GLY A 270 -31.68 1.27 14.96
CA GLY A 270 -32.49 0.44 14.07
C GLY A 270 -32.28 -1.08 14.25
N TYR A 271 -32.72 -1.84 13.26
CA TYR A 271 -32.72 -3.31 13.27
C TYR A 271 -31.31 -3.91 13.36
N ILE A 272 -30.36 -3.41 12.55
CA ILE A 272 -28.95 -3.83 12.58
C ILE A 272 -28.38 -3.67 14.00
N GLY A 273 -28.64 -2.53 14.64
CA GLY A 273 -28.20 -2.29 16.01
C GLY A 273 -28.82 -3.24 17.04
N GLN A 274 -30.07 -3.69 16.84
CA GLN A 274 -30.70 -4.68 17.72
C GLN A 274 -29.99 -6.03 17.62
N ILE A 275 -29.69 -6.48 16.39
CA ILE A 275 -28.94 -7.73 16.17
C ILE A 275 -27.55 -7.62 16.80
N LEU A 276 -26.80 -6.55 16.49
CA LEU A 276 -25.45 -6.36 17.03
C LEU A 276 -25.43 -6.36 18.56
N ARG A 277 -26.40 -5.69 19.21
CA ARG A 277 -26.51 -5.72 20.68
C ARG A 277 -26.83 -7.12 21.21
N GLN A 278 -27.67 -7.88 20.50
CA GLN A 278 -27.97 -9.25 20.87
C GLN A 278 -26.72 -10.13 20.76
N GLU A 279 -26.03 -10.12 19.62
CA GLU A 279 -24.79 -10.90 19.41
C GLU A 279 -23.70 -10.54 20.42
N VAL A 280 -23.49 -9.25 20.67
CA VAL A 280 -22.55 -8.77 21.69
C VAL A 280 -22.92 -9.26 23.09
N SER A 281 -24.22 -9.35 23.40
CA SER A 281 -24.71 -9.85 24.71
C SER A 281 -24.60 -11.36 24.87
N GLU A 282 -24.65 -12.11 23.78
CA GLU A 282 -24.49 -13.57 23.76
C GLU A 282 -23.02 -13.99 23.99
N ILE A 283 -22.07 -13.10 23.69
CA ILE A 283 -20.65 -13.34 23.94
C ILE A 283 -20.38 -13.18 25.46
N VAL A 284 -20.17 -14.33 26.11
CA VAL A 284 -20.07 -14.50 27.59
C VAL A 284 -19.11 -13.51 28.26
N PHE A 285 -18.04 -13.12 27.58
CA PHE A 285 -16.98 -12.29 28.15
C PHE A 285 -17.26 -10.78 28.06
N THR A 286 -18.17 -10.31 27.21
CA THR A 286 -18.38 -8.87 26.95
C THR A 286 -18.72 -8.10 28.22
N VAL A 287 -19.72 -8.57 28.98
CA VAL A 287 -20.21 -7.89 30.19
C VAL A 287 -19.16 -7.93 31.30
N SER A 288 -18.39 -9.02 31.38
CA SER A 288 -17.29 -9.13 32.35
C SER A 288 -16.17 -8.14 32.01
N ASN A 289 -15.76 -8.05 30.74
CA ASN A 289 -14.69 -7.15 30.29
C ASN A 289 -15.06 -5.69 30.53
N ILE A 290 -16.27 -5.27 30.12
CA ILE A 290 -16.74 -3.88 30.31
C ILE A 290 -16.82 -3.54 31.80
N ARG A 291 -17.33 -4.46 32.64
CA ARG A 291 -17.42 -4.26 34.08
C ARG A 291 -16.03 -4.11 34.72
N GLU A 292 -15.07 -4.95 34.35
CA GLU A 292 -13.69 -4.88 34.86
C GLU A 292 -13.02 -3.56 34.47
N ILE A 293 -13.24 -3.08 33.24
CA ILE A 293 -12.72 -1.78 32.76
C ILE A 293 -13.35 -0.62 33.55
N LEU A 294 -14.66 -0.60 33.76
CA LEU A 294 -15.33 0.50 34.49
C LEU A 294 -14.91 0.53 35.97
N GLN A 295 -14.77 -0.63 36.60
CA GLN A 295 -14.37 -0.72 38.02
C GLN A 295 -12.92 -0.29 38.29
N ARG A 296 -12.03 -0.40 37.30
CA ARG A 296 -10.60 -0.06 37.46
C ARG A 296 -10.14 1.14 36.63
N GLY A 297 -10.98 1.64 35.73
CA GLY A 297 -10.77 2.91 35.01
C GLY A 297 -10.71 4.11 35.94
N GLU A 298 -11.31 4.03 37.14
CA GLU A 298 -11.17 5.04 38.19
C GLU A 298 -9.70 5.26 38.62
N SER A 299 -8.82 4.26 38.42
CA SER A 299 -7.39 4.33 38.76
C SER A 299 -6.48 4.81 37.61
N HIS A 300 -6.98 4.91 36.38
CA HIS A 300 -6.23 5.40 35.21
C HIS A 300 -6.93 6.60 34.57
N MET A 301 -6.42 7.82 34.78
CA MET A 301 -6.93 9.07 34.20
C MET A 301 -7.15 9.02 32.66
N VAL A 302 -6.37 8.20 31.94
CA VAL A 302 -6.50 8.03 30.48
C VAL A 302 -7.83 7.37 30.10
N LEU A 303 -8.33 6.46 30.93
CA LEU A 303 -9.62 5.78 30.75
C LEU A 303 -10.82 6.67 31.16
N GLN A 304 -10.60 7.75 31.93
CA GLN A 304 -11.65 8.73 32.27
C GLN A 304 -11.92 9.74 31.14
N SER A 305 -10.93 10.03 30.29
CA SER A 305 -11.11 10.91 29.12
C SER A 305 -12.09 10.35 28.07
N TRP A 306 -12.45 9.07 28.21
CA TRP A 306 -13.37 8.30 27.38
C TRP A 306 -14.84 8.71 27.52
N GLU A 307 -15.21 9.32 28.65
CA GLU A 307 -16.56 9.83 28.91
C GLU A 307 -16.73 11.29 28.47
N SER A 308 -15.65 12.09 28.49
CA SER A 308 -15.70 13.55 28.33
C SER A 308 -15.50 14.06 26.89
N ARG A 309 -15.15 13.19 25.92
CA ARG A 309 -15.03 13.54 24.49
C ARG A 309 -16.29 13.19 23.67
N SER A 310 -17.45 13.30 24.31
CA SER A 310 -18.78 13.27 23.69
C SER A 310 -18.98 14.40 22.69
#